data_AF-A0A7X6TTE2-F1
#
_entry.id   AF-A0A7X6TTE2-F1
#
_cell.length_a   1.000
_cell.length_b   1.000
_cell.length_c   1.000
_cell.angle_alpha   90.00
_cell.angle_beta   90.00
_cell.angle_gamma   90.00
#
_symmetry.space_group_name_H-M   'P 1'
#
loop_
_entity.id
_entity.type
_entity.pdbx_description
1 polymer ?
#
loop_
_entity_poly.entity_id
_entity_poly.type
_entity_poly.pdbx_seq_one_letter_code
_entity_poly.pdbx_strand_id
1 'polypeptide(L)'
;GTLINQNKVNMDLIVGQLVVPSINLNIPIFKGINNTNLLAGSATMREDQTMGKGNYPLAGHYVKDKDVLFGSLMDVKEGDIIRLTDKETIFEYETYEVKLVPDTAVYLIDNQESENIGNPIISLMTCYYSSKTGKRYFVMGELKESYAYTQEALYAK
;
A
#
# COMPACT_ATOMS: atom_id res chain seq x y z
N GLY A 1 -6.12 -12.23 3.73
CA GLY A 1 -6.35 -13.27 2.71
C GLY A 1 -6.33 -12.69 1.31
N THR A 2 -6.21 -13.53 0.26
CA THR A 2 -6.26 -13.14 -1.17
C THR A 2 -7.54 -13.67 -1.82
N LEU A 3 -7.95 -13.14 -2.98
CA LEU A 3 -9.20 -13.53 -3.67
C LEU A 3 -8.99 -14.51 -4.83
N ILE A 4 -7.76 -14.94 -5.10
CA ILE A 4 -7.43 -15.77 -6.24
C ILE A 4 -6.57 -16.97 -5.85
N ASN A 5 -6.78 -18.09 -6.56
CA ASN A 5 -5.98 -19.30 -6.42
C ASN A 5 -4.54 -19.04 -6.90
N GLN A 6 -3.54 -19.47 -6.12
CA GLN A 6 -2.11 -19.21 -6.36
C GLN A 6 -1.65 -19.64 -7.76
N ASN A 7 -2.27 -20.68 -8.33
CA ASN A 7 -1.95 -21.18 -9.68
C ASN A 7 -2.27 -20.22 -10.83
N LYS A 8 -2.96 -19.10 -10.57
CA LYS A 8 -3.27 -18.06 -11.57
C LYS A 8 -2.44 -16.79 -11.39
N VAL A 9 -1.57 -16.74 -10.39
CA VAL A 9 -0.77 -15.56 -10.04
C VAL A 9 0.67 -15.80 -10.50
N ASN A 10 1.25 -14.83 -11.20
CA ASN A 10 2.66 -14.87 -11.50
C ASN A 10 3.45 -14.44 -10.25
N MET A 11 4.06 -15.42 -9.57
CA MET A 11 4.83 -15.20 -8.35
C MET A 11 6.11 -14.40 -8.61
N ASP A 12 6.64 -14.41 -9.83
CA ASP A 12 7.84 -13.65 -10.22
C ASP A 12 7.59 -12.14 -10.22
N LEU A 13 6.33 -11.71 -10.15
CA LEU A 13 5.96 -10.30 -10.03
C LEU A 13 5.96 -9.81 -8.58
N ILE A 14 6.17 -10.68 -7.58
CA ILE A 14 6.25 -10.23 -6.19
C ILE A 14 7.57 -9.48 -5.98
N VAL A 15 7.45 -8.21 -5.61
CA VAL A 15 8.59 -7.32 -5.33
C VAL A 15 8.72 -6.96 -3.86
N GLY A 16 7.78 -7.38 -3.02
CA GLY A 16 7.84 -7.13 -1.60
C GLY A 16 6.58 -7.47 -0.84
N GLN A 17 6.47 -6.89 0.35
CA GLN A 17 5.39 -7.13 1.30
C GLN A 17 4.98 -5.82 1.98
N LEU A 18 3.67 -5.64 2.17
CA LEU A 18 3.06 -4.52 2.88
C LEU A 18 2.42 -5.04 4.17
N VAL A 19 2.76 -4.40 5.29
CA VAL A 19 2.22 -4.70 6.62
C VAL A 19 1.73 -3.43 7.30
N VAL A 20 0.53 -3.47 7.87
CA VAL A 20 -0.03 -2.42 8.74
C VAL A 20 -0.53 -3.11 10.02
N PRO A 21 0.27 -3.14 11.10
CA PRO A 21 -0.01 -3.95 12.27
C PRO A 21 -1.30 -3.58 13.01
N SER A 22 -1.68 -2.30 13.00
CA SER A 22 -2.88 -1.78 13.69
C SER A 22 -4.18 -2.41 13.16
N ILE A 23 -4.22 -2.73 11.87
CA ILE A 23 -5.38 -3.32 11.17
C ILE A 23 -5.16 -4.78 10.75
N ASN A 24 -4.10 -5.42 11.28
CA ASN A 24 -3.66 -6.77 10.93
C ASN A 24 -3.51 -7.00 9.41
N LEU A 25 -3.16 -5.96 8.65
CA LEU A 25 -2.94 -6.08 7.22
C LEU A 25 -1.56 -6.69 6.96
N ASN A 26 -1.54 -7.72 6.12
CA ASN A 26 -0.33 -8.38 5.68
C ASN A 26 -0.56 -8.98 4.29
N ILE A 27 -0.03 -8.34 3.25
CA ILE A 27 -0.24 -8.76 1.85
C ILE A 27 1.03 -8.59 1.00
N PRO A 28 1.18 -9.40 -0.06
CA PRO A 28 2.25 -9.21 -1.04
C PRO A 28 2.06 -7.93 -1.87
N ILE A 29 3.18 -7.45 -2.41
CA ILE A 29 3.25 -6.34 -3.37
C ILE A 29 3.68 -6.89 -4.71
N PHE A 30 2.86 -6.71 -5.73
CA PHE A 30 3.12 -7.10 -7.11
C PHE A 30 3.59 -5.92 -7.95
N LYS A 31 4.52 -6.18 -8.87
CA LYS A 31 4.94 -5.21 -9.88
C LYS A 31 3.84 -5.03 -10.93
N GLY A 32 3.40 -3.79 -11.09
CA GLY A 32 2.45 -3.33 -12.10
C GLY A 32 1.00 -3.62 -11.74
N ILE A 33 0.13 -2.66 -12.02
CA ILE A 33 -1.31 -2.80 -11.81
C ILE A 33 -1.94 -3.63 -12.93
N ASN A 34 -2.63 -4.70 -12.54
CA ASN A 34 -3.55 -5.45 -13.41
C ASN A 34 -4.57 -6.18 -12.53
N ASN A 35 -5.67 -6.64 -13.13
CA ASN A 35 -6.75 -7.29 -12.39
C ASN A 35 -6.28 -8.52 -11.59
N THR A 36 -5.37 -9.32 -12.15
CA THR A 36 -4.85 -10.52 -11.48
C THR A 36 -4.04 -10.15 -10.23
N ASN A 37 -3.15 -9.16 -10.34
CA ASN A 37 -2.32 -8.68 -9.25
C ASN A 37 -3.15 -8.05 -8.13
N LEU A 38 -4.15 -7.23 -8.48
CA LEU A 38 -5.04 -6.60 -7.50
C LEU A 38 -5.94 -7.59 -6.75
N LEU A 39 -6.24 -8.75 -7.34
CA LEU A 39 -6.96 -9.85 -6.67
C LEU A 39 -6.03 -10.69 -5.77
N ALA A 40 -4.72 -10.66 -6.03
CA ALA A 40 -3.71 -11.43 -5.32
C ALA A 40 -3.06 -10.65 -4.16
N GLY A 41 -3.06 -9.33 -4.18
CA GLY A 41 -2.42 -8.49 -3.17
C GLY A 41 -2.55 -7.00 -3.48
N SER A 42 -1.52 -6.24 -3.12
CA SER A 42 -1.35 -4.86 -3.59
C SER A 42 -0.48 -4.83 -4.84
N ALA A 43 -0.59 -3.77 -5.63
CA ALA A 43 0.19 -3.60 -6.86
C ALA A 43 0.80 -2.21 -6.96
N THR A 44 2.02 -2.14 -7.50
CA THR A 44 2.68 -0.86 -7.81
C THR A 44 1.91 -0.12 -8.90
N MET A 45 1.84 1.21 -8.79
CA MET A 45 1.05 2.05 -9.68
C MET A 45 1.90 2.81 -10.71
N ARG A 46 3.21 2.89 -10.51
CA ARG A 46 4.18 3.43 -11.47
C ARG A 46 5.33 2.46 -11.71
N GLU A 47 6.00 2.59 -12.85
CA GLU A 47 7.14 1.74 -13.22
C GLU A 47 8.45 2.16 -12.56
N ASP A 48 8.58 3.45 -12.23
CA ASP A 48 9.79 4.10 -11.72
C ASP A 48 9.88 4.12 -10.18
N GLN A 49 8.83 3.68 -9.47
CA GLN A 49 8.79 3.77 -8.00
C GLN A 49 9.82 2.86 -7.34
N THR A 50 10.48 3.36 -6.30
CA THR A 50 11.49 2.64 -5.51
C THR A 50 11.14 2.79 -4.03
N MET A 51 11.19 1.71 -3.25
CA MET A 51 10.90 1.77 -1.80
C MET A 51 11.84 2.78 -1.11
N GLY A 52 11.30 3.56 -0.17
CA GLY A 52 12.04 4.60 0.53
C GLY A 52 12.46 5.81 -0.31
N LYS A 53 11.97 5.98 -1.54
CA LYS A 53 12.27 7.14 -2.39
C LYS A 53 11.02 7.72 -3.04
N GLY A 54 10.92 9.06 -3.05
CA GLY A 54 9.78 9.75 -3.65
C GLY A 54 8.46 9.28 -3.07
N ASN A 55 7.42 9.26 -3.89
CA ASN A 55 6.17 8.59 -3.56
C ASN A 55 6.20 7.13 -4.03
N TYR A 56 5.89 6.20 -3.12
CA TYR A 56 5.68 4.79 -3.43
C TYR A 56 4.17 4.44 -3.41
N PRO A 57 3.46 4.61 -4.53
CA PRO A 57 2.01 4.37 -4.59
C PRO A 57 1.68 2.89 -4.76
N LEU A 58 0.70 2.41 -3.99
CA LEU A 58 0.19 1.05 -4.06
C LEU A 58 -1.34 1.05 -4.18
N ALA A 59 -1.85 0.26 -5.12
CA ALA A 59 -3.29 0.00 -5.25
C ALA A 59 -3.65 -1.36 -4.68
N GLY A 60 -4.84 -1.48 -4.10
CA GLY A 60 -5.43 -2.76 -3.71
C GLY A 60 -6.95 -2.73 -3.80
N HIS A 61 -7.58 -3.90 -3.91
CA HIS A 61 -9.03 -3.99 -3.95
C HIS A 61 -9.65 -3.82 -2.56
N TYR A 62 -10.68 -2.98 -2.50
CA TYR A 62 -11.63 -2.99 -1.39
C TYR A 62 -12.44 -4.28 -1.44
N VAL A 63 -12.51 -4.96 -0.30
CA VAL A 63 -13.36 -6.12 -0.08
C VAL A 63 -14.16 -5.85 1.19
N LYS A 64 -15.43 -6.25 1.21
CA LYS A 64 -16.28 -6.04 2.39
C LYS A 64 -15.75 -6.81 3.61
N ASP A 65 -15.10 -7.94 3.37
CA ASP A 65 -14.37 -8.70 4.37
C ASP A 65 -13.09 -7.96 4.76
N LYS A 66 -13.01 -7.57 6.04
CA LYS A 66 -11.89 -6.78 6.57
C LYS A 66 -10.58 -7.55 6.61
N ASP A 67 -10.63 -8.88 6.62
CA ASP A 67 -9.42 -9.72 6.71
C ASP A 67 -8.81 -10.01 5.32
N VAL A 68 -9.34 -9.39 4.25
CA VAL A 68 -8.97 -9.66 2.86
C VAL A 68 -8.54 -8.38 2.14
N LEU A 69 -7.34 -8.42 1.53
CA LEU A 69 -6.77 -7.31 0.74
C LEU A 69 -6.88 -5.96 1.48
N PHE A 70 -7.38 -4.90 0.84
CA PHE A 70 -7.57 -3.58 1.46
C PHE A 70 -8.93 -3.43 2.14
N GLY A 71 -9.56 -4.52 2.59
CA GLY A 71 -10.86 -4.47 3.27
C GLY A 71 -10.86 -3.65 4.56
N SER A 72 -9.74 -3.66 5.29
CA SER A 72 -9.53 -2.88 6.52
C SER A 72 -8.76 -1.57 6.32
N LEU A 73 -8.41 -1.19 5.09
CA LEU A 73 -7.60 0.03 4.86
C LEU A 73 -8.30 1.32 5.34
N MET A 74 -9.64 1.34 5.33
CA MET A 74 -10.43 2.49 5.83
C MET A 74 -10.46 2.58 7.37
N ASP A 75 -9.91 1.59 8.08
CA ASP A 75 -9.77 1.62 9.54
C ASP A 75 -8.45 2.28 9.99
N VAL A 76 -7.53 2.56 9.05
CA VAL A 76 -6.24 3.24 9.33
C VAL A 76 -6.48 4.68 9.80
N LYS A 77 -5.66 5.12 10.75
CA LYS A 77 -5.71 6.47 11.33
C LYS A 77 -4.36 7.17 11.21
N GLU A 78 -4.36 8.50 11.35
CA GLU A 78 -3.13 9.27 11.56
C GLU A 78 -2.36 8.71 12.77
N GLY A 79 -1.04 8.60 12.63
CA GLY A 79 -0.13 7.96 13.59
C GLY A 79 0.03 6.44 13.41
N ASP A 80 -0.80 5.76 12.59
CA ASP A 80 -0.63 4.32 12.36
C ASP A 80 0.63 4.03 11.53
N ILE A 81 1.33 2.96 11.90
CA ILE A 81 2.56 2.52 11.25
C ILE A 81 2.27 1.64 10.03
N ILE A 82 2.91 1.97 8.90
CA ILE A 82 2.90 1.22 7.66
C ILE A 82 4.33 0.76 7.35
N ARG A 83 4.52 -0.53 7.11
CA ARG A 83 5.83 -1.11 6.76
C ARG A 83 5.82 -1.73 5.38
N LEU A 84 6.82 -1.37 4.59
CA LEU A 84 7.17 -2.04 3.34
C LEU A 84 8.46 -2.82 3.53
N THR A 85 8.59 -3.95 2.84
CA THR A 85 9.86 -4.65 2.76
C THR A 85 10.05 -5.35 1.42
N ASP A 86 11.28 -5.32 0.93
CA ASP A 86 11.79 -6.10 -0.20
C ASP A 86 12.44 -7.43 0.28
N LYS A 87 12.25 -7.79 1.55
CA LYS A 87 12.90 -8.91 2.29
C LYS A 87 14.35 -8.69 2.71
N GLU A 88 14.93 -7.53 2.39
CA GLU A 88 16.27 -7.14 2.86
C GLU A 88 16.19 -5.96 3.82
N THR A 89 15.37 -4.97 3.48
CA THR A 89 15.15 -3.74 4.24
C THR A 89 13.68 -3.60 4.59
N ILE A 90 13.40 -3.07 5.78
CA ILE A 90 12.09 -2.58 6.18
C ILE A 90 12.11 -1.06 6.07
N PHE A 91 11.12 -0.50 5.39
CA PHE A 91 10.86 0.93 5.29
C PHE A 91 9.63 1.22 6.13
N GLU A 92 9.82 1.94 7.23
CA GLU A 92 8.76 2.26 8.17
C GLU A 92 8.23 3.68 7.91
N TYR A 93 6.93 3.76 7.66
CA TYR A 93 6.20 4.98 7.41
C TYR A 93 5.19 5.20 8.54
N GLU A 94 4.97 6.46 8.91
CA GLU A 94 3.89 6.85 9.82
C GLU A 94 2.82 7.58 9.04
N THR A 95 1.56 7.17 9.21
CA THR A 95 0.41 7.78 8.54
C THR A 95 0.25 9.22 9.01
N TYR A 96 0.25 10.18 8.09
CA TYR A 96 0.01 11.59 8.40
C TYR A 96 -1.34 12.09 7.89
N GLU A 97 -1.96 11.39 6.94
CA GLU A 97 -3.23 11.84 6.36
C GLU A 97 -4.03 10.69 5.74
N VAL A 98 -5.36 10.78 5.84
CA VAL A 98 -6.31 9.94 5.09
C VAL A 98 -7.27 10.81 4.28
N LYS A 99 -7.48 10.48 3.01
CA LYS A 99 -8.31 11.27 2.09
C LYS A 99 -9.37 10.44 1.40
N LEU A 100 -10.56 11.02 1.25
CA LEU A 100 -11.60 10.55 0.32
C LEU A 100 -11.66 11.51 -0.87
N VAL A 101 -11.23 11.04 -2.04
CA VAL A 101 -11.04 11.87 -3.25
C VAL A 101 -11.81 11.30 -4.44
N PRO A 102 -12.09 12.10 -5.49
CA PRO A 102 -12.56 11.56 -6.76
C PRO A 102 -11.52 10.63 -7.38
N ASP A 103 -11.96 9.68 -8.20
CA ASP A 103 -11.08 8.75 -8.92
C ASP A 103 -10.16 9.40 -9.96
N THR A 104 -10.36 10.68 -10.26
CA THR A 104 -9.51 11.52 -11.10
C THR A 104 -8.34 12.16 -10.35
N ALA A 105 -8.22 11.98 -9.03
CA ALA A 105 -7.15 12.54 -8.19
C ALA A 105 -5.80 11.81 -8.37
N VAL A 106 -5.37 11.63 -9.62
CA VAL A 106 -4.15 10.89 -9.99
C VAL A 106 -2.87 11.58 -9.51
N TYR A 107 -2.91 12.88 -9.23
CA TYR A 107 -1.78 13.64 -8.67
C TYR A 107 -1.26 13.08 -7.33
N LEU A 108 -2.10 12.34 -6.58
CA LEU A 108 -1.70 11.66 -5.34
C LEU A 108 -0.80 10.43 -5.58
N ILE A 109 -0.61 10.02 -6.84
CA ILE A 109 0.26 8.89 -7.25
C ILE A 109 1.66 9.41 -7.62
N ASP A 110 1.75 10.69 -8.00
CA ASP A 110 2.98 11.31 -8.47
C ASP A 110 3.92 11.66 -7.30
N ASN A 111 5.17 12.01 -7.62
CA ASN A 111 6.17 12.37 -6.62
C ASN A 111 5.95 13.77 -6.02
N GLN A 112 5.05 14.58 -6.59
CA GLN A 112 4.86 15.98 -6.19
C GLN A 112 4.58 16.15 -4.70
N GLU A 113 3.77 15.26 -4.10
CA GLU A 113 3.50 15.32 -2.65
C GLU A 113 4.74 15.01 -1.82
N SER A 114 5.57 14.06 -2.25
CA SER A 114 6.86 13.76 -1.61
C SER A 114 7.82 14.93 -1.70
N GLU A 115 7.86 15.61 -2.85
CA GLU A 115 8.69 16.80 -3.07
C GLU A 115 8.24 17.98 -2.21
N ASN A 116 6.93 18.19 -2.06
CA ASN A 116 6.35 19.22 -1.21
C ASN A 116 6.67 19.01 0.28
N ILE A 117 6.61 17.76 0.74
CA ILE A 117 6.96 17.38 2.12
C ILE A 117 8.48 17.41 2.33
N GLY A 118 9.26 17.17 1.27
CA GLY A 118 10.72 17.05 1.34
C GLY A 118 11.20 15.71 1.91
N ASN A 119 10.34 14.69 1.94
CA ASN A 119 10.62 13.37 2.49
C ASN A 119 9.92 12.27 1.66
N PRO A 120 10.46 11.03 1.57
CA PRO A 120 9.76 9.94 0.90
C PRO A 120 8.43 9.60 1.57
N ILE A 121 7.43 9.25 0.77
CA ILE A 121 6.09 8.92 1.23
C ILE A 121 5.61 7.59 0.63
N ILE A 122 4.57 7.05 1.25
CA ILE A 122 3.76 5.96 0.72
C ILE A 122 2.32 6.45 0.51
N SER A 123 1.68 6.03 -0.57
CA SER A 123 0.27 6.29 -0.85
C SER A 123 -0.48 4.98 -1.12
N LEU A 124 -1.33 4.56 -0.19
CA LEU A 124 -2.15 3.35 -0.33
C LEU A 124 -3.53 3.74 -0.84
N MET A 125 -3.93 3.21 -1.99
CA MET A 125 -5.20 3.52 -2.66
C MET A 125 -6.14 2.31 -2.69
N THR A 126 -7.39 2.52 -2.29
CA THR A 126 -8.50 1.56 -2.50
C THR A 126 -9.75 2.23 -3.07
N CYS A 127 -10.70 1.44 -3.58
CA CYS A 127 -12.05 1.94 -3.92
C CYS A 127 -12.82 2.31 -2.65
N TYR A 128 -13.56 3.42 -2.66
CA TYR A 128 -14.48 3.71 -1.54
C TYR A 128 -15.78 2.90 -1.68
N TYR A 129 -15.84 1.76 -0.99
CA TYR A 129 -16.89 0.72 -1.01
C TYR A 129 -17.15 0.04 -2.36
N SER A 130 -17.11 0.78 -3.46
CA SER A 130 -17.31 0.30 -4.83
C SER A 130 -16.70 1.30 -5.82
N SER A 131 -16.23 0.82 -6.97
CA SER A 131 -15.82 1.70 -8.07
C SER A 131 -16.97 2.59 -8.58
N LYS A 132 -18.22 2.17 -8.39
CA LYS A 132 -19.42 2.94 -8.79
C LYS A 132 -19.58 4.26 -8.06
N THR A 133 -18.90 4.46 -6.92
CA THR A 133 -18.96 5.73 -6.19
C THR A 133 -18.17 6.83 -6.88
N GLY A 134 -17.29 6.49 -7.83
CA GLY A 134 -16.34 7.44 -8.44
C GLY A 134 -15.34 8.00 -7.42
N LYS A 135 -15.16 7.32 -6.28
CA LYS A 135 -14.30 7.78 -5.19
C LYS A 135 -13.22 6.76 -4.84
N ARG A 136 -12.08 7.28 -4.41
CA ARG A 136 -10.93 6.55 -3.89
C ARG A 136 -10.65 6.97 -2.46
N TYR A 137 -10.25 6.00 -1.66
CA TYR A 137 -9.74 6.23 -0.32
C TYR A 137 -8.23 6.08 -0.35
N PHE A 138 -7.54 7.12 0.12
CA PHE A 138 -6.09 7.19 0.21
C PHE A 138 -5.66 7.22 1.66
N VAL A 139 -4.65 6.43 1.98
CA VAL A 139 -3.86 6.53 3.22
C VAL A 139 -2.46 6.96 2.83
N MET A 140 -1.97 8.03 3.44
CA MET A 140 -0.65 8.57 3.14
C MET A 140 0.23 8.55 4.38
N GLY A 141 1.47 8.07 4.21
CA GLY A 141 2.45 7.99 5.28
C GLY A 141 3.80 8.54 4.86
N GLU A 142 4.52 9.13 5.82
CA GLU A 142 5.88 9.66 5.64
C GLU A 142 6.91 8.67 6.17
N LEU A 143 7.99 8.48 5.43
CA LEU A 143 9.09 7.61 5.85
C LEU A 143 9.73 8.17 7.12
N LYS A 144 9.82 7.34 8.15
CA LYS A 144 10.49 7.68 9.42
C LYS A 144 11.88 7.07 9.48
N GLU A 145 12.01 5.80 9.11
CA GLU A 145 13.28 5.11 9.13
C GLU A 145 13.33 3.92 8.19
N SER A 146 14.54 3.39 8.01
CA SER A 146 14.76 2.15 7.27
C SER A 146 15.83 1.31 7.96
N TYR A 147 15.56 0.03 8.12
CA TYR A 147 16.42 -0.88 8.89
C TYR A 147 16.40 -2.30 8.30
N ALA A 148 17.37 -3.13 8.70
CA ALA A 148 17.49 -4.49 8.19
C ALA A 148 16.25 -5.33 8.51
N TYR A 149 15.86 -6.17 7.57
CA TYR A 149 14.69 -7.03 7.72
C TYR A 149 14.85 -8.01 8.89
N THR A 150 13.90 -7.96 9.82
CA THR A 150 13.60 -9.07 10.72
C THR A 150 12.09 -9.32 10.75
N GLN A 151 11.71 -10.56 10.97
CA GLN A 151 10.29 -10.89 11.09
C GLN A 151 9.64 -10.19 12.29
N GLU A 152 10.36 -10.07 13.40
CA GLU A 152 9.89 -9.39 14.61
C GLU A 152 9.62 -7.91 14.35
N ALA A 153 10.59 -7.19 13.76
CA ALA A 153 10.43 -5.77 13.48
C ALA A 153 9.32 -5.52 12.45
N LEU A 154 9.17 -6.37 11.44
CA LEU A 154 8.10 -6.22 10.45
C LEU A 154 6.70 -6.24 11.10
N TYR A 155 6.48 -7.08 12.12
CA TYR A 155 5.16 -7.30 12.73
C TYR A 155 4.97 -6.63 14.09
N ALA A 156 5.94 -5.85 14.58
CA ALA A 156 5.84 -5.13 15.85
C ALA A 156 4.60 -4.21 15.90
N LYS A 157 3.91 -4.14 17.04
CA LYS A 157 2.73 -3.30 17.25
C LYS A 157 3.05 -2.07 18.08
#